data_AF-A0A0B0D8C5-F1
#
_entry.id   AF-A0A0B0D8C5-F1
#
_cell.length_a   1.000
_cell.length_b   1.000
_cell.length_c   1.000
_cell.angle_alpha   90.00
_cell.angle_beta   90.00
_cell.angle_gamma   90.00
#
_symmetry.space_group_name_H-M   'P 1'
#
loop_
_entity.id
_entity.type
_entity.pdbx_description
1 polymer ?
#
loop_
_entity_poly.entity_id
_entity_poly.type
_entity_poly.pdbx_seq_one_letter_code
_entity_poly.pdbx_strand_id
1 'polypeptide(L)'
;VHPERNEQLIKEPDLLYEFVSNGAFTQLTAGSICGHYGKEFKKFSYELMDANLVHLISCDAHNTTKRGFCLTEAYAEVRKEYGLDMVYLLSENAEAVVEGEMIDSLVPEKVKRSKLFGLFRK
;
A
#
# COMPACT_ATOMS: atom_id res chain seq x y z
N VAL A 1 3.35 -0.67 -9.16
CA VAL A 1 3.38 -2.13 -8.92
C VAL A 1 3.76 -2.38 -7.46
N HIS A 2 3.19 -3.39 -6.81
CA HIS A 2 3.27 -3.80 -5.39
C HIS A 2 4.63 -3.60 -4.65
N PRO A 3 4.91 -2.41 -4.07
CA PRO A 3 6.15 -2.18 -3.36
C PRO A 3 6.22 -2.95 -2.03
N GLU A 4 5.06 -3.30 -1.46
CA GLU A 4 4.94 -3.98 -0.17
C GLU A 4 5.46 -5.43 -0.19
N ARG A 5 5.67 -5.99 -1.38
CA ARG A 5 6.20 -7.34 -1.59
C ARG A 5 7.65 -7.35 -2.08
N ASN A 6 8.28 -6.18 -2.22
CA ASN A 6 9.67 -6.07 -2.63
C ASN A 6 10.59 -6.14 -1.39
N GLU A 7 11.45 -7.15 -1.32
CA GLU A 7 12.34 -7.38 -0.17
C GLU A 7 13.29 -6.20 0.13
N GLN A 8 13.75 -5.50 -0.91
CA GLN A 8 14.63 -4.36 -0.74
C GLN A 8 13.86 -3.17 -0.16
N LEU A 9 12.66 -2.88 -0.65
CA LEU A 9 11.82 -1.80 -0.11
C LEU A 9 11.34 -2.12 1.31
N ILE A 10 11.12 -3.40 1.64
CA ILE A 10 10.88 -3.82 3.01
C ILE A 10 12.11 -3.58 3.89
N LYS A 11 13.34 -3.74 3.40
CA LYS A 11 14.54 -3.47 4.23
C LYS A 11 14.84 -1.98 4.32
N GLU A 12 14.67 -1.25 3.22
CA GLU A 12 15.07 0.14 3.01
C GLU A 12 13.89 0.96 2.43
N PRO A 13 12.85 1.24 3.24
CA PRO A 13 11.64 1.92 2.75
C PRO A 13 11.89 3.37 2.30
N ASP A 14 12.98 3.99 2.74
CA ASP A 14 13.40 5.33 2.30
C ASP A 14 13.62 5.39 0.78
N LEU A 15 13.98 4.28 0.13
CA LEU A 15 14.08 4.22 -1.33
C LEU A 15 12.72 4.48 -2.01
N LEU A 16 11.63 3.96 -1.44
CA LEU A 16 10.29 4.21 -1.97
C LEU A 16 9.87 5.66 -1.77
N TYR A 17 10.20 6.24 -0.62
CA TYR A 17 10.01 7.67 -0.37
C TYR A 17 10.71 8.52 -1.42
N GLU A 18 11.95 8.21 -1.77
CA GLU A 18 12.70 8.92 -2.83
C GLU A 18 12.03 8.76 -4.20
N PHE A 19 11.56 7.57 -4.56
CA PHE A 19 10.86 7.37 -5.82
C PHE A 19 9.56 8.18 -5.89
N VAL A 20 8.74 8.11 -4.84
CA VAL A 20 7.47 8.85 -4.77
C VAL A 20 7.71 10.36 -4.78
N SER A 21 8.71 10.84 -4.03
CA SER A 21 9.09 12.25 -4.01
C SER A 21 9.57 12.77 -5.37
N ASN A 22 10.05 11.88 -6.24
CA ASN A 22 10.44 12.20 -7.61
C ASN A 22 9.32 11.94 -8.65
N GLY A 23 8.08 11.72 -8.20
CA GLY A 23 6.91 11.61 -9.06
C GLY A 23 6.49 10.18 -9.43
N ALA A 24 7.07 9.15 -8.80
CA ALA A 24 6.61 7.79 -9.00
C ALA A 24 5.30 7.50 -8.26
N PHE A 25 4.33 6.91 -8.95
CA PHE A 25 3.12 6.39 -8.32
C PHE A 25 3.23 4.89 -8.02
N THR A 26 2.54 4.47 -6.97
CA THR A 26 2.67 3.15 -6.37
C THR A 26 1.29 2.54 -6.17
N GLN A 27 1.26 1.21 -6.17
CA GLN A 27 0.02 0.44 -6.07
C GLN A 27 0.23 -0.69 -5.08
N LEU A 28 -0.65 -0.80 -4.08
CA LEU A 28 -0.68 -1.93 -3.13
C LEU A 28 -1.58 -3.05 -3.61
N THR A 29 -1.20 -4.29 -3.31
CA THR A 29 -2.06 -5.44 -3.59
C THR A 29 -3.15 -5.56 -2.52
N ALA A 30 -4.41 -5.70 -2.95
CA ALA A 30 -5.55 -5.90 -2.04
C ALA A 30 -5.32 -7.07 -1.07
N GLY A 31 -4.71 -8.16 -1.54
CA GLY A 31 -4.38 -9.32 -0.70
C GLY A 31 -3.38 -9.02 0.41
N SER A 32 -2.47 -8.05 0.21
CA SER A 32 -1.54 -7.60 1.25
C SER A 32 -2.29 -6.84 2.35
N ILE A 33 -3.22 -5.95 1.96
CA ILE A 33 -4.08 -5.19 2.89
C ILE A 33 -4.98 -6.13 3.71
N CYS A 34 -5.63 -7.10 3.06
CA CYS A 34 -6.45 -8.10 3.75
C CYS A 34 -5.60 -9.03 4.64
N GLY A 35 -4.31 -9.20 4.33
CA GLY A 35 -3.39 -10.07 5.07
C GLY A 35 -3.30 -11.50 4.53
N HIS A 36 -3.80 -11.74 3.32
CA HIS A 36 -3.75 -13.04 2.64
C HIS A 36 -2.32 -13.52 2.33
N TYR A 37 -1.37 -12.59 2.23
CA TYR A 37 0.04 -12.92 2.01
C TYR A 37 0.88 -13.00 3.29
N GLY A 38 0.28 -12.68 4.45
CA GLY A 38 0.95 -12.74 5.75
C GLY A 38 0.96 -11.40 6.49
N LYS A 39 1.17 -11.48 7.81
CA LYS A 39 1.13 -10.32 8.72
C LYS A 39 2.22 -9.29 8.41
N GLU A 40 3.36 -9.72 7.89
CA GLU A 40 4.46 -8.83 7.51
C GLU A 40 4.06 -7.89 6.37
N PHE A 41 3.53 -8.43 5.26
CA PHE A 41 3.09 -7.62 4.13
C PHE A 41 1.88 -6.75 4.48
N LYS A 42 0.97 -7.25 5.33
CA LYS A 42 -0.13 -6.43 5.87
C LYS A 42 0.44 -5.24 6.63
N LYS A 43 1.27 -5.48 7.63
CA LYS A 43 1.92 -4.44 8.43
C LYS A 43 2.66 -3.41 7.55
N PHE A 44 3.44 -3.88 6.59
CA PHE A 44 4.18 -2.98 5.72
C PHE A 44 3.26 -2.19 4.77
N SER A 45 2.14 -2.77 4.31
CA SER A 45 1.11 -2.04 3.54
C SER A 45 0.59 -0.82 4.29
N TYR A 46 0.24 -0.98 5.57
CA TYR A 46 -0.21 0.14 6.41
C TYR A 46 0.91 1.14 6.70
N GLU A 47 2.14 0.67 6.94
CA GLU A 47 3.32 1.56 7.08
C GLU A 47 3.52 2.45 5.84
N LEU A 48 3.24 1.94 4.63
CA LEU A 48 3.31 2.71 3.40
C LEU A 48 2.13 3.68 3.24
N MET A 49 0.91 3.27 3.63
CA MET A 49 -0.26 4.15 3.61
C MET A 49 -0.13 5.30 4.60
N ASP A 50 0.35 5.03 5.83
CA ASP A 50 0.65 6.04 6.86
C ASP A 50 1.68 7.07 6.40
N ALA A 51 2.58 6.65 5.51
CA ALA A 51 3.63 7.49 4.95
C ALA A 51 3.21 8.19 3.64
N ASN A 52 1.94 8.10 3.23
CA ASN A 52 1.43 8.63 1.97
C ASN A 52 2.21 8.12 0.73
N LEU A 53 2.73 6.90 0.80
CA LEU A 53 3.52 6.28 -0.28
C LEU A 53 2.68 5.32 -1.14
N VAL A 54 1.35 5.45 -1.12
CA VAL A 54 0.40 4.57 -1.82
C VAL A 54 -0.63 5.42 -2.54
N HIS A 55 -0.85 5.12 -3.82
CA HIS A 55 -1.72 5.91 -4.70
C HIS A 55 -2.88 5.11 -5.28
N LEU A 56 -2.74 3.78 -5.33
CA LEU A 56 -3.68 2.86 -5.95
C LEU A 56 -3.78 1.56 -5.14
N ILE A 57 -4.92 0.89 -5.22
CA ILE A 57 -5.12 -0.49 -4.78
C ILE A 57 -5.58 -1.32 -5.96
N SER A 58 -4.96 -2.47 -6.19
CA SER A 58 -5.41 -3.43 -7.21
C SER A 58 -5.48 -4.84 -6.64
N CYS A 59 -6.32 -5.70 -7.23
CA CYS A 59 -6.48 -7.06 -6.75
C CYS A 59 -5.27 -7.96 -7.02
N ASP A 60 -4.49 -7.68 -8.07
CA ASP A 60 -3.45 -8.57 -8.60
C ASP A 60 -3.94 -10.03 -8.76
N ALA A 61 -5.21 -10.19 -9.13
CA ALA A 61 -5.87 -11.48 -9.21
C ALA A 61 -5.34 -12.28 -10.40
N HIS A 62 -5.08 -13.57 -10.17
CA HIS A 62 -4.59 -14.50 -11.20
C HIS A 62 -5.48 -15.76 -11.33
N ASN A 63 -6.43 -15.96 -10.42
CA ASN A 63 -7.42 -17.04 -10.47
C ASN A 63 -8.62 -16.71 -9.55
N THR A 64 -9.72 -17.45 -9.65
CA THR A 64 -10.92 -17.25 -8.82
C THR A 64 -10.85 -17.91 -7.45
N THR A 65 -9.71 -18.50 -7.06
CA THR A 65 -9.55 -19.24 -5.80
C THR A 65 -8.51 -18.59 -4.89
N LYS A 66 -7.24 -19.02 -4.97
CA LYS A 66 -6.16 -18.59 -4.07
C LYS A 66 -5.66 -17.16 -4.30
N ARG A 67 -5.78 -16.62 -5.52
CA ARG A 67 -5.45 -15.23 -5.89
C ARG A 67 -6.68 -14.55 -6.49
N GLY A 68 -7.79 -14.61 -5.75
CA GLY A 68 -9.08 -14.04 -6.11
C GLY A 68 -9.16 -12.53 -5.91
N PHE A 69 -10.33 -11.98 -6.24
CA PHE A 69 -10.62 -10.56 -6.09
C PHE A 69 -11.01 -10.26 -4.63
N CYS A 70 -10.16 -9.55 -3.89
CA CYS A 70 -10.44 -9.10 -2.52
C CYS A 70 -10.48 -7.57 -2.41
N LEU A 71 -10.83 -6.87 -3.50
CA LEU A 71 -10.80 -5.41 -3.55
C LEU A 71 -11.86 -4.77 -2.62
N THR A 72 -13.07 -5.34 -2.56
CA THR A 72 -14.13 -4.88 -1.63
C THR A 72 -13.71 -5.03 -0.17
N GLU A 73 -13.06 -6.15 0.17
CA GLU A 73 -12.54 -6.38 1.52
C GLU A 73 -11.39 -5.41 1.84
N ALA A 74 -10.47 -5.19 0.90
CA ALA A 74 -9.38 -4.24 1.09
C ALA A 74 -9.90 -2.82 1.33
N TYR A 75 -10.88 -2.34 0.55
CA TYR A 75 -11.49 -1.03 0.80
C TYR A 75 -12.26 -0.96 2.12
N ALA A 76 -12.86 -2.06 2.58
CA ALA A 76 -13.48 -2.11 3.91
C ALA A 76 -12.43 -1.96 5.02
N GLU A 77 -11.28 -2.63 4.90
CA GLU A 77 -10.16 -2.48 5.83
C GLU A 77 -9.57 -1.07 5.80
N VAL A 78 -9.39 -0.47 4.61
CA VAL A 78 -8.92 0.92 4.47
C VAL A 78 -9.91 1.89 5.10
N ARG A 79 -11.22 1.73 4.85
CA ARG A 79 -12.26 2.55 5.46
C ARG A 79 -12.22 2.48 6.98
N LYS A 80 -11.99 1.29 7.54
CA LYS A 80 -11.94 1.06 8.97
C LYS A 80 -10.78 1.80 9.63
N GLU A 81 -9.61 1.81 9.00
CA GLU A 81 -8.38 2.39 9.56
C GLU A 81 -8.21 3.89 9.23
N TYR A 82 -8.60 4.33 8.02
CA TYR A 82 -8.33 5.67 7.51
C TYR A 82 -9.58 6.50 7.18
N GLY A 83 -10.78 5.91 7.28
CA GLY A 83 -12.03 6.58 6.94
C GLY A 83 -12.37 6.56 5.44
N LEU A 84 -13.48 7.21 5.10
CA LEU A 84 -14.00 7.22 3.72
C LEU A 84 -13.16 8.07 2.77
N ASP A 85 -12.53 9.14 3.26
CA ASP A 85 -11.75 10.07 2.41
C ASP A 85 -10.58 9.34 1.73
N MET A 86 -9.89 8.47 2.46
CA MET A 86 -8.81 7.64 1.90
C MET A 86 -9.34 6.62 0.87
N VAL A 87 -10.54 6.08 1.09
CA VAL A 87 -11.17 5.19 0.12
C VAL A 87 -11.45 5.93 -1.18
N TYR A 88 -12.07 7.12 -1.09
CA TYR A 88 -12.37 7.95 -2.26
C TYR A 88 -11.11 8.34 -3.03
N LEU A 89 -10.09 8.85 -2.33
CA LEU A 89 -8.80 9.20 -2.94
C LEU A 89 -8.23 8.04 -3.76
N LEU A 90 -8.16 6.84 -3.19
CA LEU A 90 -7.56 5.68 -3.86
C LEU A 90 -8.44 5.14 -5.00
N SER A 91 -9.77 5.22 -4.87
CA SER A 91 -10.69 4.76 -5.92
C SER A 91 -10.77 5.73 -7.09
N GLU A 92 -10.81 7.04 -6.82
CA GLU A 92 -10.84 8.09 -7.85
C GLU A 92 -9.50 8.14 -8.59
N ASN A 93 -8.38 7.95 -7.89
CA ASN A 93 -7.08 7.77 -8.55
C ASN A 93 -7.09 6.59 -9.53
N ALA A 94 -7.78 5.49 -9.21
CA ALA A 94 -7.87 4.37 -10.13
C ALA A 94 -8.71 4.69 -11.38
N GLU A 95 -9.76 5.50 -11.24
CA GLU A 95 -10.56 6.01 -12.34
C GLU A 95 -9.76 6.98 -13.22
N ALA A 96 -9.10 7.96 -12.61
CA ALA A 96 -8.25 8.93 -13.31
C ALA A 96 -7.15 8.24 -14.14
N VAL A 97 -6.52 7.17 -13.63
CA VAL A 97 -5.55 6.37 -14.42
C VAL A 97 -6.18 5.79 -15.67
N VAL A 98 -7.42 5.30 -15.60
CA VAL A 98 -8.13 4.72 -16.73
C VAL A 98 -8.48 5.79 -17.77
N GLU A 99 -8.81 6.99 -17.30
CA GLU A 99 -9.16 8.14 -18.15
C GLU A 99 -7.93 8.88 -18.72
N GLY A 100 -6.73 8.55 -18.24
CA GLY A 100 -5.49 9.21 -18.63
C GLY A 100 -5.32 10.60 -17.98
N GLU A 101 -6.01 10.82 -16.86
CA GLU A 101 -5.94 12.03 -16.07
C GLU A 101 -4.81 11.96 -15.01
N MET A 102 -4.50 13.12 -14.44
CA MET A 102 -3.56 13.21 -13.33
C MET A 102 -4.22 12.67 -12.06
N ILE A 103 -3.49 11.84 -11.32
CA ILE A 103 -3.96 11.34 -10.02
C ILE A 103 -3.55 12.29 -8.89
N ASP A 104 -4.35 12.30 -7.83
CA ASP A 104 -4.05 13.06 -6.62
C ASP A 104 -3.09 12.29 -5.69
N SER A 105 -2.30 13.05 -4.94
CA SER A 105 -1.34 12.50 -3.98
C SER A 105 -1.23 13.39 -2.74
N LEU A 106 -1.13 12.75 -1.58
CA LEU A 106 -0.76 13.42 -0.34
C LEU A 106 0.76 13.63 -0.28
N VAL A 107 1.21 14.56 0.58
CA VAL A 107 2.65 14.83 0.74
C VAL A 107 3.35 13.57 1.27
N PRO A 108 4.33 13.00 0.55
CA PRO A 108 5.00 11.78 0.99
C PRO A 108 5.82 12.02 2.26
N GLU A 109 5.77 11.07 3.18
CA GLU A 109 6.56 11.03 4.40
C GLU A 109 7.50 9.82 4.41
N LYS A 110 8.50 9.84 5.30
CA LYS A 110 9.32 8.65 5.57
C LYS A 110 8.56 7.67 6.46
N VAL A 111 8.73 6.38 6.19
CA VAL A 111 8.14 5.31 7.00
C VAL A 111 8.70 5.32 8.43
N LYS A 112 7.82 5.44 9.43
CA LYS A 112 8.19 5.49 10.85
C LYS A 112 8.32 4.06 11.41
N ARG A 113 9.55 3.53 11.47
CA ARG A 113 9.81 2.22 12.10
C ARG A 113 10.14 2.35 13.58
N SER A 114 9.44 1.59 14.43
CA SER A 114 9.81 1.49 15.85
C SER A 114 11.09 0.65 15.99
N LYS A 115 12.09 1.18 16.69
CA LYS A 115 13.40 0.52 16.91
C LYS A 115 13.34 -0.60 17.96
N LEU A 116 12.16 -1.13 18.31
CA LEU A 116 11.98 -1.95 19.51
C LEU A 116 12.35 -3.44 19.36
N PHE A 117 13.00 -3.85 18.27
CA PHE A 117 13.36 -5.26 18.00
C PHE A 117 14.83 -5.62 18.32
N GLY A 118 15.52 -4.80 19.12
CA GLY A 118 16.92 -5.05 19.51
C GLY A 118 17.15 -5.87 20.79
N LEU A 119 16.10 -6.22 21.55
CA LEU A 119 16.24 -6.73 22.93
C LEU A 119 15.98 -8.22 23.15
N PHE A 120 15.64 -9.00 22.12
CA PHE A 120 15.33 -10.44 22.27
C PHE A 120 16.02 -11.33 21.22
N ARG A 121 17.29 -11.05 20.91
CA ARG A 121 18.19 -12.08 20.36
C ARG A 121 19.18 -12.48 21.45
N LYS A 122 18.89 -13.60 22.11
CA LYS A 122 19.83 -14.36 22.94
C LYS A 122 19.76 -15.82 22.50
#